data_AF-A0A349ERT7-F1
#
_entry.id   AF-A0A349ERT7-F1
#
_cell.length_a   1.000
_cell.length_b   1.000
_cell.length_c   1.000
_cell.angle_alpha   90.00
_cell.angle_beta   90.00
_cell.angle_gamma   90.00
#
_symmetry.space_group_name_H-M   'P 1'
#
loop_
_entity.id
_entity.type
_entity.pdbx_description
1 polymer ?
#
loop_
_entity_poly.entity_id
_entity_poly.type
_entity_poly.pdbx_seq_one_letter_code
_entity_poly.pdbx_strand_id
1 'polypeptide(L)'
;MGLSLFAEKGYESDTVTAITMPEGIAYKALAEVLRDRYHVIIGGGLQKLQGKIFRIGHIGALHIPEVFAIMGAVEMALVQCGYKVRLGSAAQAAAETYLRMTSAAVG
;
A
#
# COMPACT_ATOMS: atom_id res chain seq x y z
N MET A 1 2.92 8.81 0.56
CA MET A 1 2.20 8.30 1.74
C MET A 1 2.94 8.49 3.07
N GLY A 2 4.27 8.42 3.13
CA GLY A 2 5.00 8.61 4.40
C GLY A 2 5.04 7.37 5.32
N LEU A 3 4.69 6.22 4.77
CA LEU A 3 4.79 4.92 5.45
C LEU A 3 6.19 4.34 5.28
N SER A 4 6.59 3.49 6.22
CA SER A 4 7.87 2.78 6.18
C SER A 4 7.69 1.33 5.76
N LEU A 5 8.56 0.85 4.86
CA LEU A 5 8.63 -0.57 4.54
C LEU A 5 9.16 -1.36 5.74
N PHE A 6 8.65 -2.58 5.89
CA PHE A 6 9.16 -3.51 6.90
C PHE A 6 10.41 -4.26 6.42
N ALA A 7 10.50 -4.53 5.12
CA ALA A 7 11.66 -5.19 4.53
C ALA A 7 12.88 -4.27 4.58
N GLU A 8 14.04 -4.84 4.87
CA GLU A 8 15.31 -4.16 4.74
C GLU A 8 15.63 -3.90 3.26
N LYS A 9 16.38 -2.82 3.01
CA LYS A 9 16.77 -2.47 1.65
C LYS A 9 17.58 -3.60 0.99
N GLY A 10 17.16 -4.03 -0.19
CA GLY A 10 17.74 -5.16 -0.92
C GLY A 10 17.09 -6.51 -0.64
N TYR A 11 16.11 -6.57 0.27
CA TYR A 11 15.35 -7.78 0.61
C TYR A 11 13.84 -7.60 0.35
N GLU A 12 13.47 -6.60 -0.44
CA GLU A 12 12.09 -6.38 -0.88
C GLU A 12 11.61 -7.51 -1.81
N SER A 13 10.29 -7.72 -1.85
CA SER A 13 9.67 -8.72 -2.71
C SER A 13 8.92 -8.08 -3.88
N ASP A 14 9.09 -8.67 -5.06
CA ASP A 14 8.39 -8.28 -6.29
C ASP A 14 6.89 -8.68 -6.32
N THR A 15 6.40 -9.38 -5.29
CA THR A 15 5.03 -9.93 -5.27
C THR A 15 4.20 -9.50 -4.06
N VAL A 16 4.86 -8.99 -3.01
CA VAL A 16 4.19 -8.49 -1.81
C VAL A 16 5.01 -7.39 -1.14
N THR A 17 4.37 -6.29 -0.77
CA THR A 17 5.01 -5.23 0.01
C THR A 17 4.51 -5.27 1.45
N ALA A 18 5.43 -5.52 2.39
CA ALA A 18 5.17 -5.43 3.82
C ALA A 18 5.46 -4.01 4.33
N ILE A 19 4.50 -3.41 5.02
CA ILE A 19 4.52 -2.02 5.46
C ILE A 19 4.27 -2.00 6.97
N THR A 20 5.10 -1.25 7.70
CA THR A 20 4.95 -1.07 9.15
C THR A 20 3.67 -0.28 9.44
N MET A 21 2.91 -0.72 10.45
CA MET A 21 1.73 0.00 10.88
C MET A 21 2.14 1.40 11.38
N PRO A 22 1.50 2.47 10.89
CA PRO A 22 1.73 3.80 11.44
C PRO A 22 1.31 3.86 12.92
N GLU A 23 2.01 4.70 13.68
CA GLU A 23 1.73 4.89 15.11
C GLU A 23 0.28 5.33 15.33
N GLY A 24 -0.34 4.79 16.39
CA GLY A 24 -1.73 5.11 16.76
C GLY A 24 -2.81 4.44 15.91
N ILE A 25 -2.46 3.64 14.90
CA ILE A 25 -3.43 2.98 14.02
C ILE A 25 -3.37 1.47 14.20
N ALA A 26 -4.52 0.88 14.56
CA ALA A 26 -4.66 -0.57 14.63
C ALA A 26 -4.90 -1.17 13.24
N TYR A 27 -4.18 -2.26 12.92
CA TYR A 27 -4.35 -3.00 11.65
C TYR A 27 -5.82 -3.35 11.38
N LYS A 28 -6.54 -3.82 12.41
CA LYS A 28 -7.93 -4.24 12.29
C LYS A 28 -8.83 -3.08 11.81
N ALA A 29 -8.65 -1.88 12.36
CA ALA A 29 -9.42 -0.70 11.96
C ALA A 29 -9.15 -0.32 10.48
N LEU A 30 -7.88 -0.32 10.08
CA LEU A 30 -7.50 -0.03 8.69
C LEU A 30 -8.08 -1.08 7.72
N ALA A 31 -7.95 -2.37 8.07
CA ALA A 31 -8.45 -3.48 7.26
C ALA A 31 -10.00 -3.49 7.15
N GLU A 32 -10.70 -3.15 8.24
CA GLU A 32 -12.16 -3.00 8.23
C GLU A 32 -12.61 -1.88 7.31
N VAL A 33 -11.99 -0.70 7.42
CA VAL A 33 -12.29 0.44 6.53
C VAL A 33 -12.06 0.08 5.06
N LEU A 34 -10.91 -0.52 4.74
CA LEU A 34 -10.58 -0.93 3.38
C LEU A 34 -11.59 -1.94 2.82
N ARG A 35 -11.94 -2.95 3.61
CA ARG A 35 -12.87 -4.00 3.19
C ARG A 35 -14.30 -3.50 3.05
N ASP A 36 -14.80 -2.75 4.04
CA ASP A 36 -16.21 -2.34 4.11
C ASP A 36 -16.55 -1.17 3.19
N ARG A 37 -15.63 -0.22 3.01
CA ARG A 37 -15.90 1.00 2.24
C ARG A 37 -15.34 0.95 0.82
N TYR A 38 -14.24 0.25 0.61
CA TYR A 38 -13.50 0.27 -0.65
C TYR A 38 -13.40 -1.10 -1.31
N HIS A 39 -13.94 -2.16 -0.69
CA HIS A 39 -13.85 -3.53 -1.17
C HIS A 39 -12.40 -4.01 -1.43
N VAL A 40 -11.44 -3.43 -0.69
CA VAL A 40 -10.02 -3.78 -0.76
C VAL A 40 -9.66 -4.64 0.45
N ILE A 41 -9.04 -5.79 0.20
CA ILE A 41 -8.56 -6.68 1.26
C ILE A 41 -7.04 -6.58 1.32
N ILE A 42 -6.51 -6.30 2.50
CA ILE A 42 -5.08 -6.32 2.79
C ILE A 42 -4.73 -7.47 3.75
N GLY A 43 -3.49 -7.94 3.67
CA GLY A 43 -2.98 -8.94 4.60
C GLY A 43 -2.45 -8.30 5.88
N GLY A 44 -2.59 -8.98 7.01
CA GLY A 44 -1.92 -8.61 8.26
C GLY A 44 -0.54 -9.27 8.40
N GLY A 45 0.21 -8.85 9.42
CA GLY A 45 1.36 -9.59 9.92
C GLY A 45 0.97 -10.92 10.59
N LEU A 46 1.88 -11.90 10.53
CA LEU A 46 1.68 -13.24 11.10
C LEU A 46 2.58 -13.45 12.32
N GLN A 47 2.15 -14.29 13.27
CA GLN A 47 2.89 -14.64 14.48
C GLN A 47 3.43 -13.38 15.19
N LYS A 48 4.76 -13.26 15.37
CA LYS A 48 5.44 -12.13 16.02
C LYS A 48 5.20 -10.76 15.39
N LEU A 49 4.64 -10.72 14.18
CA LEU A 49 4.33 -9.51 13.41
C LEU A 49 2.85 -9.13 13.43
N GLN A 50 1.98 -9.90 14.10
CA GLN A 50 0.56 -9.56 14.23
C GLN A 50 0.39 -8.14 14.79
N GLY A 51 -0.44 -7.33 14.10
CA GLY A 51 -0.70 -5.94 14.45
C GLY A 51 0.44 -4.95 14.19
N LYS A 52 1.64 -5.40 13.82
CA LYS A 52 2.82 -4.54 13.60
C LYS A 52 3.02 -4.12 12.14
N ILE A 53 2.53 -4.94 11.21
CA ILE A 53 2.61 -4.67 9.78
C ILE A 53 1.28 -4.97 9.10
N PHE A 54 1.13 -4.45 7.90
CA PHE A 54 0.19 -4.93 6.90
C PHE A 54 0.91 -5.21 5.58
N ARG A 55 0.25 -5.94 4.68
CA ARG A 55 0.82 -6.43 3.43
C ARG A 55 -0.13 -6.14 2.27
N ILE A 56 0.41 -5.60 1.19
CA ILE A 56 -0.27 -5.44 -0.10
C ILE A 56 0.35 -6.46 -1.05
N GLY A 57 -0.45 -7.44 -1.49
CA GLY A 57 -0.04 -8.38 -2.54
C GLY A 57 -0.25 -7.76 -3.91
N HIS A 58 0.71 -7.93 -4.81
CA HIS A 58 0.70 -7.34 -6.15
C HIS A 58 1.20 -8.34 -7.21
N ILE A 59 0.67 -9.56 -7.12
CA ILE A 59 1.03 -10.69 -7.98
C ILE A 59 -0.17 -11.16 -8.81
N GLY A 60 0.10 -11.64 -10.02
CA GLY A 60 -0.88 -12.27 -10.90
C GLY A 60 -1.47 -11.31 -11.91
N ALA A 61 -2.76 -11.46 -12.21
CA ALA A 61 -3.49 -10.59 -13.13
C ALA A 61 -3.81 -9.24 -12.47
N LEU A 62 -2.78 -8.42 -12.32
CA LEU A 62 -2.87 -7.06 -11.79
C LEU A 62 -2.34 -6.08 -12.84
N HIS A 63 -3.10 -5.03 -13.09
CA HIS A 63 -2.76 -3.99 -14.04
C HIS A 63 -2.61 -2.64 -13.36
N ILE A 64 -1.95 -1.71 -14.05
CA ILE A 64 -1.61 -0.41 -13.46
C ILE A 64 -2.84 0.38 -12.93
N PRO A 65 -4.05 0.35 -13.55
CA PRO A 65 -5.21 1.04 -12.99
C PRO A 65 -5.64 0.51 -11.62
N GLU A 66 -5.50 -0.80 -11.40
CA GLU A 66 -5.84 -1.43 -10.11
C GLU A 66 -4.84 -1.03 -9.03
N VAL A 67 -3.57 -0.85 -9.37
CA VAL A 67 -2.56 -0.28 -8.46
C VAL A 67 -2.98 1.11 -7.99
N PHE A 68 -3.41 1.99 -8.92
CA PHE A 68 -3.91 3.32 -8.55
C PHE A 68 -5.13 3.23 -7.62
N ALA A 69 -6.09 2.35 -7.92
CA ALA A 69 -7.29 2.19 -7.11
C ALA A 69 -6.97 1.71 -5.69
N ILE A 70 -6.11 0.69 -5.54
CA ILE A 70 -5.69 0.16 -4.25
C ILE A 70 -4.96 1.23 -3.44
N MET A 71 -4.02 1.94 -4.07
CA MET A 71 -3.22 2.96 -3.38
C MET A 71 -4.08 4.16 -2.94
N GLY A 72 -5.04 4.58 -3.77
CA GLY A 72 -6.01 5.61 -3.40
C GLY A 72 -6.92 5.17 -2.24
N ALA A 73 -7.40 3.93 -2.24
CA ALA A 73 -8.17 3.37 -1.13
C ALA A 73 -7.36 3.35 0.17
N VAL A 74 -6.08 3.00 0.12
CA VAL A 74 -5.17 3.03 1.27
C VAL A 74 -5.00 4.46 1.80
N GLU A 75 -4.78 5.46 0.95
CA GLU A 75 -4.68 6.85 1.40
C GLU A 75 -5.96 7.33 2.11
N MET A 76 -7.13 7.06 1.52
CA MET A 76 -8.41 7.46 2.12
C MET A 76 -8.69 6.73 3.44
N ALA A 77 -8.40 5.42 3.50
CA ALA A 77 -8.58 4.63 4.71
C ALA A 77 -7.64 5.09 5.84
N LEU A 78 -6.39 5.43 5.52
CA LEU A 78 -5.44 6.01 6.46
C LEU A 78 -5.97 7.33 7.06
N VAL A 79 -6.51 8.23 6.24
CA VAL A 79 -7.14 9.46 6.73
C VAL A 79 -8.32 9.17 7.67
N GLN A 80 -9.19 8.22 7.29
CA GLN A 80 -10.34 7.82 8.13
C GLN A 80 -9.91 7.20 9.46
N CYS A 81 -8.75 6.56 9.52
CA CYS A 81 -8.14 6.06 10.75
C CYS A 81 -7.33 7.10 11.53
N GLY A 82 -7.34 8.37 11.12
CA GLY A 82 -6.65 9.46 11.82
C GLY A 82 -5.18 9.66 11.43
N TYR A 83 -4.70 9.00 10.36
CA TYR A 83 -3.37 9.25 9.83
C TYR A 83 -3.31 10.54 9.01
N LYS A 84 -2.18 11.26 9.09
CA LYS A 84 -1.93 12.41 8.22
C LYS A 84 -1.20 11.95 6.96
N VAL A 85 -1.94 11.89 5.85
CA VAL A 85 -1.38 11.64 4.52
C VAL A 85 -1.80 12.74 3.56
N ARG A 86 -0.89 13.14 2.66
CA ARG A 86 -1.24 14.01 1.52
C ARG A 86 -1.98 13.17 0.49
N LEU A 87 -3.29 13.35 0.38
CA LEU A 87 -4.11 12.67 -0.63
C LEU A 87 -3.58 12.93 -2.05
N GLY A 88 -3.59 11.89 -2.88
CA GLY A 88 -3.07 11.91 -4.25
C GLY A 88 -1.56 11.66 -4.34
N SER A 89 -0.83 11.61 -3.21
CA SER A 89 0.63 11.43 -3.24
C SER A 89 1.02 10.06 -3.79
N ALA A 90 0.23 9.03 -3.51
CA ALA A 90 0.49 7.69 -3.99
C ALA A 90 0.25 7.57 -5.50
N ALA A 91 -0.83 8.16 -6.01
CA ALA A 91 -1.10 8.19 -7.44
C ALA A 91 -0.01 8.93 -8.20
N GLN A 92 0.41 10.11 -7.73
CA GLN A 92 1.52 10.83 -8.35
C GLN A 92 2.79 9.97 -8.42
N ALA A 93 3.21 9.37 -7.31
CA ALA A 93 4.41 8.54 -7.26
C ALA A 93 4.32 7.29 -8.17
N ALA A 94 3.16 6.63 -8.21
CA ALA A 94 2.94 5.48 -9.08
C ALA A 94 3.02 5.86 -10.56
N ALA A 95 2.39 6.98 -10.96
CA ALA A 95 2.42 7.48 -12.34
C ALA A 95 3.84 7.85 -12.78
N GLU A 96 4.57 8.62 -11.97
CA GLU A 96 5.96 9.00 -12.25
C GLU A 96 6.87 7.77 -12.39
N THR A 97 6.66 6.74 -11.58
CA THR A 97 7.42 5.49 -11.63
C THR A 97 7.09 4.70 -12.89
N TYR A 98 5.80 4.50 -13.17
CA TYR A 98 5.34 3.74 -14.33
C TYR A 98 5.81 4.38 -15.63
N LEU A 99 5.61 5.71 -15.78
CA LEU A 99 6.08 6.44 -16.95
C LEU A 99 7.60 6.34 -17.11
N ARG A 100 8.39 6.41 -16.04
CA ARG A 100 9.85 6.22 -16.12
C ARG A 100 10.22 4.83 -16.64
N MET A 101 9.53 3.79 -16.18
CA MET A 101 9.77 2.41 -16.60
C MET A 101 9.33 2.17 -18.05
N THR A 102 8.22 2.76 -18.49
CA THR A 102 7.70 2.57 -19.84
C THR A 102 8.32 3.51 -20.87
N SER A 103 8.69 4.73 -20.50
CA SER A 103 9.39 5.66 -21.41
C SER A 103 10.80 5.18 -21.74
N ALA A 104 11.45 4.42 -20.86
CA ALA A 104 12.72 3.75 -21.15
C ALA A 104 12.57 2.55 -22.11
N ALA A 105 11.35 2.06 -22.34
CA ALA A 105 11.07 0.90 -23.21
C ALA A 105 10.61 1.30 -24.63
N VAL A 106 10.50 2.61 -24.93
CA VAL A 106 10.10 3.15 -26.24
C VAL A 106 11.26 3.90 -26.92
N GLY A 107 12.50 3.67 -26.46
CA GLY A 107 13.73 4.22 -27.05
C GLY A 107 14.54 3.17 -27.79
#